data_AF-I0K335-F1
#
_entry.id   AF-I0K335-F1
#
_cell.length_a   1.000
_cell.length_b   1.000
_cell.length_c   1.000
_cell.angle_alpha   90.00
_cell.angle_beta   90.00
_cell.angle_gamma   90.00
#
_symmetry.space_group_name_H-M   'P 1'
#
loop_
_entity.id
_entity.type
_entity.pdbx_description
1 polymer ?
#
loop_
_entity_poly.entity_id
_entity_poly.type
_entity_poly.pdbx_seq_one_letter_code
_entity_poly.pdbx_strand_id
1 'polypeptide(L)' 'MKWLRDFYREYKPYVFSDGWYYIFIIVFIALMFLFFA' A
#
# COMPACT_ATOMS: atom_id res chain seq x y z
N MET A 1 17.22 10.51 8.97
CA MET A 1 17.11 9.53 7.86
C MET A 1 17.23 8.05 8.26
N LYS A 2 17.68 7.66 9.48
CA LYS A 2 17.65 6.25 9.91
C LYS A 2 16.24 5.80 10.34
N TRP A 3 15.56 6.63 11.14
CA TRP A 3 14.21 6.36 11.64
C TRP A 3 13.16 6.00 10.57
N LEU A 4 13.08 6.76 9.46
CA LEU A 4 12.19 6.44 8.34
C LEU A 4 12.47 5.08 7.70
N ARG A 5 13.74 4.66 7.68
CA ARG A 5 14.18 3.40 7.09
C ARG A 5 13.82 2.22 7.99
N ASP A 6 13.98 2.40 9.30
CA ASP A 6 13.61 1.41 10.31
C ASP A 6 12.10 1.25 10.38
N PHE A 7 11.35 2.37 10.37
CA PHE A 7 9.90 2.38 10.26
C PHE A 7 9.42 1.68 8.99
N TYR A 8 9.99 2.01 7.82
CA TYR A 8 9.62 1.34 6.57
C TYR A 8 9.92 -0.16 6.63
N ARG A 9 11.06 -0.57 7.20
CA ARG A 9 11.45 -1.98 7.28
C ARG A 9 10.53 -2.79 8.20
N GLU A 10 10.06 -2.18 9.29
CA GLU A 10 9.15 -2.80 10.24
C GLU A 10 7.71 -2.86 9.71
N TYR A 11 7.23 -1.80 9.04
CA TYR A 11 5.87 -1.73 8.51
C TYR A 11 5.68 -2.37 7.13
N LYS A 12 6.75 -2.52 6.34
CA LYS A 12 6.71 -3.16 5.02
C LYS A 12 5.99 -4.52 5.05
N PRO A 13 6.32 -5.49 5.92
CA PRO A 13 5.63 -6.78 5.95
C PRO A 13 4.15 -6.69 6.35
N TYR A 14 3.74 -5.65 7.10
CA TYR A 14 2.33 -5.45 7.48
C TYR A 14 1.52 -4.84 6.34
N VAL A 15 2.09 -3.86 5.62
CA VAL A 15 1.44 -3.21 4.47
C VAL A 15 1.44 -4.13 3.25
N PHE A 16 2.51 -4.92 3.06
CA PHE A 16 2.66 -5.90 1.98
C PHE A 16 2.31 -7.33 2.40
N SER A 17 1.62 -7.50 3.54
CA SER A 17 0.94 -8.76 3.83
C SER A 17 -0.03 -9.03 2.69
N ASP A 18 -0.04 -10.26 2.15
CA ASP A 18 -0.76 -10.62 0.93
C ASP A 18 -2.19 -10.06 0.90
N GLY A 19 -2.92 -10.11 2.02
CA GLY A 19 -4.29 -9.59 2.11
C GLY A 19 -4.43 -8.07 1.92
N TRP A 20 -3.54 -7.27 2.51
CA TRP A 20 -3.59 -5.79 2.40
C TRP A 20 -3.20 -5.30 1.01
N TYR A 21 -2.30 -6.03 0.35
CA TYR A 21 -1.90 -5.72 -1.02
C TYR A 21 -3.07 -5.84 -2.01
N TYR A 22 -3.90 -6.89 -1.91
CA TYR A 22 -5.10 -7.02 -2.75
C TYR A 22 -6.11 -5.90 -2.49
N ILE A 23 -6.32 -5.53 -1.22
CA ILE A 23 -7.22 -4.41 -0.87
C ILE A 23 -6.70 -3.10 -1.48
N PHE A 24 -5.39 -2.85 -1.36
CA PHE A 24 -4.76 -1.65 -1.95
C PHE A 24 -4.94 -1.60 -3.46
N ILE A 25 -4.75 -2.72 -4.17
CA ILE A 25 -4.95 -2.80 -5.63
C ILE A 25 -6.40 -2.51 -6.00
N ILE A 26 -7.37 -3.11 -5.31
CA ILE A 26 -8.80 -2.91 -5.61
C ILE A 26 -9.18 -1.43 -5.43
N VAL A 27 -8.75 -0.82 -4.33
CA VAL A 27 -8.98 0.60 -4.05
C VAL A 27 -8.30 1.48 -5.11
N PHE A 28 -7.07 1.15 -5.49
CA PHE A 28 -6.33 1.88 -6.51
C PHE A 28 -7.02 1.84 -7.88
N ILE A 29 -7.47 0.65 -8.31
CA ILE A 29 -8.22 0.49 -9.58
C ILE A 29 -9.55 1.25 -9.51
N ALA A 30 -10.29 1.17 -8.40
CA ALA A 30 -11.54 1.91 -8.23
C ALA A 30 -11.33 3.43 -8.30
N LEU A 31 -10.27 3.95 -7.69
CA LEU A 31 -9.89 5.36 -7.81
C LEU A 31 -9.52 5.72 -9.24
N MET A 32 -8.75 4.88 -9.94
CA MET A 32 -8.45 5.12 -11.36
C MET A 32 -9.74 5.23 -12.19
N PHE A 33 -10.72 4.35 -11.97
CA PHE A 33 -12.03 4.47 -12.62
C PHE A 33 -12.77 5.75 -12.23
N LEU A 34 -12.73 6.17 -10.97
CA LEU A 34 -13.43 7.37 -10.52
C LEU A 34 -12.84 8.67 -11.14
N PHE A 35 -11.52 8.72 -11.31
CA PHE A 35 -10.82 9.92 -11.75
C PHE A 35 -10.50 9.94 -13.26
N PHE A 36 -10.48 8.79 -13.93
CA PHE A 36 -10.08 8.66 -15.34
C PHE A 36 -11.14 8.01 -16.25
N ALA A 37 -12.35 7.71 -15.75
CA ALA A 37 -13.51 7.40 -16.59
C ALA A 37 -14.32 8.66 -16.93
#